data_AF-A0AAE3TP94-F1
#
_entry.id   AF-A0AAE3TP94-F1
#
_cell.length_a   1.000
_cell.length_b   1.000
_cell.length_c   1.000
_cell.angle_alpha   90.00
_cell.angle_beta   90.00
_cell.angle_gamma   90.00
#
_symmetry.space_group_name_H-M   'P 1'
#
loop_
_entity.id
_entity.type
_entity.pdbx_description
1 polymer ?
#
loop_
_entity_poly.entity_id
_entity_poly.type
_entity_poly.pdbx_seq_one_letter_code
_entity_poly.pdbx_strand_id
1 'polypeptide(L)' 'MANHWEVLGALVALEFVVMAAAVFLLIPFEAAAPLAPLFLVLTYALYRYRTR' A
#
# COMPACT_ATOMS: atom_id res chain seq x y z
N MET A 1 12.19 1.06 -19.52
CA MET A 1 11.71 -0.32 -19.25
C MET A 1 11.75 -0.50 -17.76
N ALA A 2 10.59 -0.66 -17.11
CA ALA A 2 10.56 -0.97 -15.69
C ALA A 2 11.29 -2.29 -15.45
N ASN A 3 12.18 -2.32 -14.49
CA ASN A 3 12.88 -3.54 -14.12
C ASN A 3 11.84 -4.55 -13.58
N HIS A 4 11.97 -5.85 -13.86
CA HIS A 4 11.03 -6.86 -13.37
C HIS A 4 10.84 -6.77 -11.84
N TRP A 5 11.90 -6.41 -11.12
CA TRP A 5 11.89 -6.16 -9.68
C TRP A 5 11.06 -4.94 -9.26
N GLU A 6 11.02 -3.88 -10.06
CA GLU A 6 10.19 -2.70 -9.78
C GLU A 6 8.71 -3.04 -9.94
N VAL A 7 8.35 -3.81 -10.97
CA VAL A 7 6.97 -4.24 -11.21
C VAL A 7 6.49 -5.17 -10.09
N LEU A 8 7.31 -6.14 -9.70
CA LEU A 8 7.00 -7.02 -8.56
C LEU A 8 6.86 -6.23 -7.25
N GLY A 9 7.76 -5.28 -7.00
CA GLY A 9 7.66 -4.41 -5.82
C GLY A 9 6.39 -3.57 -5.80
N ALA A 10 5.98 -3.02 -6.94
CA ALA A 10 4.73 -2.28 -7.08
C ALA A 10 3.50 -3.17 -6.85
N LEU A 11 3.51 -4.42 -7.33
CA LEU A 11 2.43 -5.38 -7.10
C LEU A 11 2.28 -5.72 -5.61
N VAL A 12 3.39 -5.99 -4.92
CA VAL A 12 3.37 -6.29 -3.47
C VAL A 12 2.88 -5.08 -2.66
N ALA A 13 3.36 -3.88 -2.99
CA ALA A 13 2.89 -2.66 -2.35
C ALA A 13 1.38 -2.44 -2.56
N LEU A 14 0.87 -2.72 -3.77
CA LEU A 14 -0.55 -2.63 -4.09
C LEU A 14 -1.37 -3.63 -3.27
N GLU A 15 -0.94 -4.89 -3.21
CA GLU A 15 -1.60 -5.93 -2.42
C GLU A 15 -1.68 -5.53 -0.94
N PHE A 16 -0.57 -5.04 -0.37
CA PHE A 16 -0.56 -4.55 1.01
C PHE A 16 -1.55 -3.41 1.23
N VAL A 17 -1.57 -2.42 0.34
CA VAL A 17 -2.48 -1.25 0.44
C VAL A 17 -3.94 -1.70 0.37
N VAL A 18 -4.29 -2.63 -0.53
CA VAL A 18 -5.64 -3.17 -0.65
C VAL A 18 -6.04 -3.94 0.62
N MET A 19 -5.16 -4.79 1.14
CA MET A 19 -5.43 -5.55 2.37
C MET A 19 -5.54 -4.65 3.60
N ALA A 20 -4.66 -3.65 3.73
CA ALA A 20 -4.72 -2.68 4.82
C ALA A 20 -6.00 -1.82 4.73
N ALA A 21 -6.42 -1.40 3.54
CA ALA A 21 -7.71 -0.72 3.36
C ALA A 21 -8.89 -1.59 3.81
N ALA A 22 -8.89 -2.87 3.45
CA ALA A 22 -9.92 -3.80 3.92
C ALA A 22 -9.90 -3.93 5.46
N VAL A 23 -8.72 -4.02 6.08
CA VAL A 23 -8.57 -4.05 7.54
C VAL A 23 -9.15 -2.78 8.19
N PHE A 24 -8.85 -1.59 7.65
CA PHE A 24 -9.42 -0.32 8.16
C PHE A 24 -10.95 -0.24 8.04
N LEU A 25 -11.54 -0.94 7.08
CA LEU A 25 -13.00 -0.98 6.90
C LEU A 25 -13.68 -2.04 7.79
N LEU A 26 -13.00 -3.14 8.07
CA LEU A 26 -13.57 -4.31 8.75
C LEU A 26 -13.30 -4.34 10.26
N ILE A 27 -12.28 -3.63 10.72
CA ILE A 27 -11.80 -3.66 12.11
C ILE A 27 -11.80 -2.24 12.69
N PRO A 28 -12.11 -2.06 13.99
CA PRO A 28 -11.97 -0.77 14.67
C PRO A 28 -10.61 -0.13 14.45
N PHE A 29 -10.61 1.19 14.24
CA PHE A 29 -9.41 1.93 13.86
C PHE A 29 -8.32 1.85 14.94
N GLU A 30 -8.68 1.77 16.22
CA GLU A 30 -7.74 1.66 17.33
C GLU A 30 -6.86 0.41 17.22
N ALA A 31 -7.42 -0.69 16.72
CA ALA A 31 -6.69 -1.93 16.50
C ALA A 31 -5.88 -1.90 15.19
N ALA A 32 -6.36 -1.18 14.18
CA ALA A 32 -5.69 -1.04 12.87
C ALA A 32 -4.69 0.13 12.83
N ALA A 33 -4.66 1.01 13.83
CA ALA A 33 -3.85 2.23 13.87
C ALA A 33 -2.36 2.00 13.56
N PRO A 34 -1.70 0.90 14.01
CA PRO A 34 -0.31 0.63 13.66
C PRO A 34 -0.04 0.45 12.16
N LEU A 35 -1.05 0.08 11.36
CA LEU A 35 -0.92 -0.09 9.92
C LEU A 35 -1.00 1.25 9.16
N ALA A 36 -1.49 2.32 9.80
CA ALA A 36 -1.82 3.57 9.11
C ALA A 36 -0.59 4.26 8.49
N PRO A 37 0.57 4.34 9.15
CA PRO A 37 1.76 4.95 8.55
C PRO A 37 2.22 4.20 7.29
N LEU A 38 2.26 2.86 7.35
CA LEU A 38 2.65 2.02 6.21
C LEU A 38 1.67 2.15 5.04
N PHE A 39 0.37 2.14 5.33
CA PHE A 39 -0.67 2.36 4.33
C PHE A 39 -0.49 3.69 3.60
N LEU A 40 -0.27 4.79 4.32
CA LEU A 40 -0.09 6.12 3.73
C LEU A 40 1.18 6.19 2.88
N VAL A 41 2.31 5.68 3.40
CA VAL A 41 3.60 5.70 2.68
C VAL A 41 3.52 4.89 1.40
N LEU A 42 2.97 3.68 1.44
CA LEU A 42 2.87 2.82 0.26
C LEU A 42 1.86 3.35 -0.75
N THR A 43 0.73 3.90 -0.31
CA THR A 43 -0.24 4.57 -1.19
C THR A 43 0.43 5.73 -1.93
N TYR A 44 1.20 6.56 -1.22
CA TYR A 44 1.95 7.66 -1.83
C TYR A 44 3.04 7.15 -2.79
N ALA A 45 3.76 6.10 -2.43
CA ALA A 45 4.77 5.49 -3.28
C ALA A 45 4.16 4.96 -4.59
N LEU A 46 3.01 4.28 -4.52
CA LEU A 46 2.26 3.79 -5.68
C LEU A 46 1.73 4.93 -6.55
N TYR A 47 1.19 5.99 -5.93
CA TYR A 47 0.77 7.20 -6.66
C TYR A 47 1.94 7.80 -7.44
N ARG A 48 3.10 7.94 -6.78
CA ARG A 48 4.31 8.45 -7.42
C ARG A 48 4.83 7.52 -8.51
N TYR A 49 4.74 6.20 -8.30
CA TYR A 49 5.15 5.20 -9.28
C TYR A 49 4.28 5.28 -10.55
N ARG A 50 2.97 5.47 -10.41
CA ARG A 50 2.04 5.63 -11.54
C ARG A 50 2.22 6.96 -12.28
N THR A 51 2.59 8.03 -11.57
CA THR A 51 2.65 9.39 -12.11
C THR A 51 4.01 9.72 -12.74
N ARG A 52 4.98 8.82 -12.65
CA ARG A 52 6.29 8.90 -13.31
C ARG A 52 6.26 8.19 -14.66
#